data_AF-A0A959APM1-F1
#
_entry.id   AF-A0A959APM1-F1
#
_cell.length_a   1.000
_cell.length_b   1.000
_cell.length_c   1.000
_cell.angle_alpha   90.00
_cell.angle_beta   90.00
_cell.angle_gamma   90.00
#
_symmetry.space_group_name_H-M   'P 1'
#
loop_
_entity.id
_entity.type
_entity.pdbx_description
1 polymer ?
#
loop_
_entity_poly.entity_id
_entity_poly.type
_entity_poly.pdbx_seq_one_letter_code
_entity_poly.pdbx_strand_id
1 'polypeptide(L)'
;NNIGVEYRYIRQPEKVKWLQERMEQARNTPSFTIEEKKEFLMKLDQAVVFEKFLGKKFLGQKRFSIEGVETLIPALDWIIEHGAKVHDIKDVVIGMAHRGRLNVLANTLNKTYESIFAEFEGRDYEDALVEGDVKYHMGYSSCVITDSGKGVTLTLSPNPSHLESVDPVVQGIARAIIEEDHAFDSKKVVPVLIHGDAAIAGQG
;
A
#
# COMPACT_ATOMS: atom_id res chain seq x y z
N ASN A 1 19.71 -7.59 15.83
CA ASN A 1 18.25 -7.42 16.03
C ASN A 1 17.79 -6.21 15.27
N ASN A 2 16.83 -6.38 14.34
CA ASN A 2 16.36 -5.32 13.43
C ASN A 2 14.91 -4.91 13.70
N ILE A 3 14.25 -5.49 14.72
CA ILE A 3 12.85 -5.25 15.06
C ILE A 3 12.77 -4.86 16.54
N GLY A 4 12.25 -3.66 16.81
CA GLY A 4 11.82 -3.21 18.13
C GLY A 4 10.30 -3.25 18.22
N VAL A 5 9.76 -3.64 19.38
CA VAL A 5 8.30 -3.69 19.58
C VAL A 5 7.91 -3.06 20.91
N GLU A 6 6.94 -2.15 20.85
CA GLU A 6 6.33 -1.53 22.02
C GLU A 6 4.85 -1.93 22.10
N TYR A 7 4.47 -2.61 23.19
CA TYR A 7 3.10 -3.11 23.39
C TYR A 7 2.63 -3.05 24.84
N ARG A 8 3.50 -2.64 25.78
CA ARG A 8 3.20 -2.62 27.22
C ARG A 8 2.18 -1.55 27.63
N TYR A 9 1.87 -0.60 26.75
CA TYR A 9 0.80 0.38 26.95
C TYR A 9 -0.61 -0.23 26.77
N ILE A 10 -0.73 -1.42 26.17
CA ILE A 10 -2.02 -2.10 25.97
C ILE A 10 -2.55 -2.59 27.32
N ARG A 11 -3.76 -2.17 27.67
CA ARG A 11 -4.40 -2.47 28.98
C ARG A 11 -5.02 -3.86 29.07
N GLN A 12 -5.29 -4.48 27.93
CA GLN A 12 -5.92 -5.79 27.81
C GLN A 12 -4.89 -6.92 27.97
N PRO A 13 -4.88 -7.66 29.10
CA PRO A 13 -3.86 -8.68 29.36
C PRO A 13 -3.85 -9.81 28.31
N GLU A 14 -5.01 -10.15 27.76
CA GLU A 14 -5.17 -11.16 26.72
C GLU A 14 -4.48 -10.77 25.41
N LYS A 15 -4.53 -9.48 25.02
CA LYS A 15 -3.84 -8.98 23.83
C LYS A 15 -2.33 -8.92 24.05
N VAL A 16 -1.90 -8.50 25.23
CA VAL A 16 -0.49 -8.49 25.63
C VAL A 16 0.08 -9.90 25.56
N LYS A 17 -0.62 -10.89 26.15
CA LYS A 17 -0.21 -12.29 26.12
C LYS A 17 -0.16 -12.84 24.69
N TRP A 18 -1.18 -12.57 23.88
CA TRP A 18 -1.21 -13.01 22.48
C TRP A 18 -0.03 -12.46 21.67
N LEU A 19 0.32 -11.18 21.85
CA LEU A 19 1.49 -10.58 21.21
C LEU A 19 2.77 -11.26 21.68
N GLN A 20 2.95 -11.45 23.00
CA GLN A 20 4.13 -12.10 23.57
C GLN A 20 4.33 -13.51 23.00
N GLU A 21 3.29 -14.33 22.99
CA GLU A 21 3.36 -15.69 22.46
C GLU A 21 3.79 -15.70 20.99
N ARG A 22 3.25 -14.81 20.16
CA ARG A 22 3.66 -14.73 18.74
C ARG A 22 5.08 -14.22 18.53
N MET A 23 5.50 -13.20 19.28
CA MET A 23 6.80 -12.56 19.08
C MET A 23 7.94 -13.36 19.70
N GLU A 24 7.76 -13.89 20.90
CA GLU A 24 8.81 -14.56 21.68
C GLU A 24 9.14 -15.95 21.13
N GLN A 25 8.15 -16.67 20.58
CA GLN A 25 8.36 -17.99 19.96
C GLN A 25 9.41 -17.97 18.85
N ALA A 26 9.37 -16.95 17.98
CA ALA A 26 10.35 -16.76 16.91
C ALA A 26 11.41 -15.70 17.23
N ARG A 27 11.36 -15.08 18.41
CA ARG A 27 12.17 -13.89 18.77
C ARG A 27 12.15 -12.81 17.69
N ASN A 28 10.98 -12.56 17.10
CA ASN A 28 10.78 -11.68 15.94
C ASN A 28 11.74 -11.97 14.77
N THR A 29 12.16 -13.23 14.62
CA THR A 29 13.03 -13.69 13.54
C THR A 29 12.31 -14.82 12.81
N PRO A 30 11.28 -14.51 12.01
CA PRO A 30 10.53 -15.51 11.28
C PRO A 30 11.44 -16.27 10.29
N SER A 31 11.16 -17.56 10.14
CA SER A 31 11.80 -18.40 9.13
C SER A 31 10.97 -18.38 7.85
N PHE A 32 11.57 -17.91 6.76
CA PHE A 32 10.97 -17.94 5.44
C PHE A 32 11.59 -19.05 4.58
N THR A 33 10.79 -19.63 3.70
CA THR A 33 11.24 -20.58 2.69
C THR A 33 12.15 -19.88 1.67
N ILE A 34 12.82 -20.66 0.82
CA ILE A 34 13.67 -20.08 -0.24
C ILE A 34 12.80 -19.37 -1.28
N GLU A 35 11.61 -19.91 -1.53
CA GLU A 35 10.62 -19.42 -2.46
C GLU A 35 10.09 -18.05 -2.01
N GLU A 36 9.66 -17.92 -0.74
CA GLU A 36 9.22 -16.65 -0.16
C GLU A 36 10.32 -15.57 -0.22
N LYS A 37 11.58 -15.95 0.06
CA LYS A 37 12.71 -15.02 -0.04
C LYS A 37 12.96 -14.55 -1.47
N LYS A 38 12.76 -15.41 -2.47
CA LYS A 38 12.87 -15.04 -3.88
C LYS A 38 11.74 -14.11 -4.30
N GLU A 39 10.51 -14.34 -3.82
CA GLU A 39 9.37 -13.44 -4.05
C GLU A 39 9.64 -12.06 -3.46
N PHE A 40 10.11 -11.97 -2.21
CA PHE A 40 10.47 -10.69 -1.59
C PHE A 40 11.56 -9.97 -2.37
N LEU A 41 12.59 -10.70 -2.81
CA LEU A 41 13.66 -10.14 -3.64
C LEU A 41 13.12 -9.64 -4.99
N MET A 42 12.21 -10.38 -5.62
CA MET A 42 11.60 -9.99 -6.89
C MET A 42 10.77 -8.70 -6.74
N LYS A 43 9.98 -8.58 -5.68
CA LYS A 43 9.19 -7.36 -5.39
C LYS A 43 10.09 -6.15 -5.09
N LEU A 44 11.20 -6.37 -4.38
CA LEU A 44 12.22 -5.35 -4.17
C LEU A 44 12.89 -4.92 -5.49
N ASP A 45 13.24 -5.88 -6.34
CA ASP A 45 13.85 -5.59 -7.65
C ASP A 45 12.90 -4.78 -8.54
N GLN A 46 11.62 -5.14 -8.61
CA GLN A 46 10.58 -4.37 -9.29
C GLN A 46 10.53 -2.92 -8.79
N ALA A 47 10.56 -2.71 -7.47
CA ALA A 47 10.57 -1.38 -6.89
C ALA A 47 11.80 -0.56 -7.31
N VAL A 48 12.99 -1.15 -7.21
CA VAL A 48 14.27 -0.50 -7.53
C VAL A 48 14.41 -0.21 -9.02
N VAL A 49 14.07 -1.17 -9.88
CA VAL A 49 14.19 -1.03 -11.34
C VAL A 49 13.25 0.05 -11.86
N PHE A 50 12.02 0.11 -11.34
CA PHE A 50 11.06 1.15 -11.69
C PHE A 50 11.57 2.56 -11.36
N GLU A 51 12.10 2.77 -10.15
CA GLU A 51 12.68 4.08 -9.78
C GLU A 51 13.91 4.45 -10.62
N LYS A 52 14.80 3.49 -10.85
CA LYS A 52 15.98 3.71 -11.71
C LYS A 52 15.57 4.10 -13.13
N PHE A 53 14.51 3.48 -13.66
CA PHE A 53 13.96 3.83 -14.96
C PHE A 53 13.43 5.26 -14.95
N LEU A 54 12.57 5.62 -13.98
CA LEU A 54 12.01 6.97 -13.87
C LEU A 54 13.12 8.03 -13.74
N GLY A 55 14.12 7.77 -12.88
CA GLY A 55 15.26 8.66 -12.69
C GLY A 55 16.11 8.86 -13.95
N LYS A 56 16.24 7.83 -14.80
CA LYS A 56 16.99 7.91 -16.06
C LYS A 56 16.19 8.54 -17.20
N LYS A 57 14.90 8.22 -17.32
CA LYS A 57 14.04 8.63 -18.45
C LYS A 57 13.48 10.03 -18.26
N PHE A 58 13.10 10.38 -17.03
CA PHE A 58 12.44 11.66 -16.68
C PHE A 58 13.36 12.50 -15.79
N LEU A 59 14.55 12.83 -16.31
CA LEU A 59 15.57 13.61 -15.61
C LEU A 59 15.02 14.97 -15.16
N GLY A 60 15.22 15.30 -13.88
CA GLY A 60 14.79 16.57 -13.28
C GLY A 60 13.31 16.63 -12.89
N GLN A 61 12.49 15.63 -13.25
CA GLN A 61 11.08 15.60 -12.85
C GLN A 61 10.93 15.15 -11.39
N LYS A 62 10.08 15.85 -10.64
CA LYS A 62 9.72 15.46 -9.27
C LYS A 62 8.87 14.19 -9.30
N ARG A 63 9.32 13.15 -8.58
CA ARG A 63 8.64 11.84 -8.50
C ARG A 63 8.38 11.32 -7.09
N PHE A 64 8.92 11.99 -6.07
CA PHE A 64 8.81 11.56 -4.66
C PHE A 64 9.18 10.08 -4.45
N SER A 65 10.38 9.73 -4.91
CA SER A 65 10.92 8.37 -5.01
C SER A 65 10.71 7.51 -3.76
N ILE A 66 10.47 6.21 -3.96
CA ILE A 66 10.48 5.20 -2.89
C ILE A 66 11.89 4.82 -2.42
N GLU A 67 12.95 5.33 -3.06
CA GLU A 67 14.34 4.98 -2.74
C GLU A 67 14.64 5.09 -1.23
N GLY A 68 15.19 4.02 -0.66
CA GLY A 68 15.45 3.84 0.76
C GLY A 68 14.30 3.24 1.59
N VAL A 69 13.11 3.10 1.02
CA VAL A 69 11.92 2.47 1.64
C VAL A 69 11.24 1.46 0.72
N GLU A 70 12.03 0.79 -0.13
CA GLU A 70 11.56 -0.16 -1.14
C GLU A 70 10.85 -1.38 -0.53
N THR A 71 11.13 -1.69 0.73
CA THR A 71 10.48 -2.76 1.51
C THR A 71 8.97 -2.56 1.68
N LEU A 72 8.44 -1.37 1.38
CA LEU A 72 7.01 -1.12 1.33
C LEU A 72 6.29 -2.01 0.30
N ILE A 73 6.90 -2.25 -0.87
CA ILE A 73 6.29 -3.05 -1.94
C ILE A 73 6.09 -4.52 -1.53
N PRO A 74 7.11 -5.28 -1.08
CA PRO A 74 6.89 -6.63 -0.58
C PRO A 74 6.01 -6.67 0.68
N ALA A 75 5.97 -5.61 1.49
CA ALA A 75 5.08 -5.56 2.66
C ALA A 75 3.60 -5.47 2.24
N LEU A 76 3.26 -4.61 1.27
CA LEU A 76 1.91 -4.51 0.72
C LEU A 76 1.49 -5.81 0.01
N ASP A 77 2.41 -6.38 -0.77
CA ASP A 77 2.22 -7.67 -1.44
C ASP A 77 1.87 -8.77 -0.43
N TRP A 78 2.64 -8.87 0.66
CA TRP A 78 2.36 -9.82 1.73
C TRP A 78 0.99 -9.62 2.39
N ILE A 79 0.58 -8.37 2.64
CA ILE A 79 -0.76 -8.07 3.20
C ILE A 79 -1.86 -8.61 2.27
N ILE A 80 -1.72 -8.40 0.96
CA ILE A 80 -2.71 -8.81 -0.05
C ILE A 80 -2.73 -10.33 -0.19
N GLU A 81 -1.58 -10.95 -0.45
CA GLU A 81 -1.43 -12.39 -0.65
C GLU A 81 -1.85 -13.19 0.59
N HIS A 82 -1.25 -12.86 1.74
CA HIS A 82 -1.52 -13.55 2.99
C HIS A 82 -2.96 -13.30 3.47
N GLY A 83 -3.42 -12.06 3.38
CA GLY A 83 -4.78 -11.70 3.75
C GLY A 83 -5.82 -12.43 2.90
N ALA A 84 -5.62 -12.51 1.58
CA ALA A 84 -6.54 -13.24 0.71
C ALA A 84 -6.51 -14.73 1.03
N LYS A 85 -5.32 -15.32 1.15
CA LYS A 85 -5.14 -16.75 1.40
C LYS A 85 -5.75 -17.19 2.73
N VAL A 86 -5.41 -16.51 3.83
CA VAL A 86 -5.72 -16.95 5.20
C VAL A 86 -7.06 -16.39 5.70
N HIS A 87 -7.39 -15.15 5.34
CA HIS A 87 -8.56 -14.45 5.88
C HIS A 87 -9.68 -14.24 4.85
N ASP A 88 -9.43 -14.57 3.58
CA ASP A 88 -10.39 -14.38 2.49
C ASP A 88 -10.83 -12.91 2.37
N ILE A 89 -9.87 -11.98 2.52
CA ILE A 89 -10.09 -10.56 2.21
C ILE A 89 -10.47 -10.43 0.74
N LYS A 90 -11.32 -9.45 0.45
CA LYS A 90 -11.84 -9.14 -0.90
C LYS A 90 -11.45 -7.75 -1.33
N ASP A 91 -11.30 -6.83 -0.38
CA ASP A 91 -11.03 -5.43 -0.67
C ASP A 91 -9.89 -4.88 0.19
N VAL A 92 -8.99 -4.14 -0.44
CA VAL A 92 -7.95 -3.36 0.24
C VAL A 92 -8.08 -1.91 -0.19
N VAL A 93 -8.31 -1.02 0.77
CA VAL A 93 -8.44 0.42 0.52
C VAL A 93 -7.21 1.11 1.09
N ILE A 94 -6.45 1.78 0.23
CA ILE A 94 -5.15 2.36 0.55
C ILE A 94 -5.27 3.89 0.59
N GLY A 95 -4.83 4.47 1.69
CA GLY A 95 -4.54 5.90 1.83
C GLY A 95 -3.03 6.09 1.93
N MET A 96 -2.47 6.97 1.10
CA MET A 96 -1.05 7.32 1.20
C MET A 96 -0.77 8.71 0.67
N ALA A 97 0.31 9.31 1.18
CA ALA A 97 0.87 10.55 0.63
C ALA A 97 1.66 10.31 -0.69
N HIS A 98 2.59 11.19 -1.00
CA HIS A 98 3.35 11.17 -2.26
C HIS A 98 4.54 10.19 -2.28
N ARG A 99 5.10 9.81 -1.12
CA ARG A 99 6.34 9.02 -1.03
C ARG A 99 6.14 7.60 -1.59
N GLY A 100 6.80 7.30 -2.70
CA GLY A 100 6.72 5.99 -3.37
C GLY A 100 5.37 5.69 -4.04
N ARG A 101 4.47 6.67 -4.18
CA ARG A 101 3.11 6.44 -4.69
C ARG A 101 3.08 5.87 -6.11
N LEU A 102 3.94 6.37 -7.00
CA LEU A 102 4.06 5.85 -8.37
C LEU A 102 4.51 4.38 -8.37
N ASN A 103 5.35 4.00 -7.42
CA ASN A 103 5.83 2.63 -7.27
C ASN A 103 4.70 1.70 -6.79
N VAL A 104 3.91 2.13 -5.80
CA VAL A 104 2.72 1.41 -5.33
C VAL A 104 1.69 1.26 -6.45
N LEU A 105 1.42 2.33 -7.21
CA LEU A 105 0.53 2.27 -8.38
C LEU A 105 0.97 1.22 -9.38
N ALA A 106 2.25 1.18 -9.73
CA ALA A 106 2.76 0.29 -10.76
C ALA A 106 2.91 -1.16 -10.27
N ASN A 107 3.53 -1.35 -9.10
CA ASN A 107 3.99 -2.65 -8.62
C ASN A 107 3.03 -3.32 -7.61
N THR A 108 2.00 -2.61 -7.14
CA THR A 108 0.97 -3.17 -6.26
C THR A 108 -0.40 -3.15 -6.93
N LEU A 109 -0.81 -2.02 -7.53
CA LEU A 109 -2.11 -1.91 -8.20
C LEU A 109 -2.09 -2.29 -9.68
N ASN A 110 -0.95 -2.71 -10.25
CA ASN A 110 -0.81 -3.05 -11.67
C ASN A 110 -1.26 -1.93 -12.63
N LYS A 111 -1.16 -0.66 -12.23
CA LYS A 111 -1.35 0.47 -13.15
C LYS A 111 -0.29 0.38 -14.23
N THR A 112 -0.71 0.43 -15.49
CA THR A 112 0.20 0.21 -16.61
C THR A 112 1.30 1.28 -16.66
N TYR A 113 2.52 0.87 -17.00
CA TYR A 113 3.63 1.81 -17.19
C TYR A 113 3.31 2.86 -18.25
N GLU A 114 2.58 2.49 -19.32
CA GLU A 114 2.11 3.43 -20.33
C GLU A 114 1.25 4.55 -19.72
N SER A 115 0.26 4.19 -18.89
CA SER A 115 -0.59 5.17 -18.21
C SER A 115 0.23 6.08 -17.30
N ILE A 116 1.16 5.51 -16.53
CA ILE A 116 2.03 6.32 -15.65
C ILE A 116 2.93 7.25 -16.47
N PHE A 117 3.54 6.77 -17.56
CA PHE A 117 4.47 7.57 -18.37
C PHE A 117 3.74 8.66 -19.16
N ALA A 118 2.50 8.44 -19.59
CA ALA A 118 1.68 9.48 -20.20
C ALA A 118 1.52 10.71 -19.28
N GLU A 119 1.38 10.49 -17.96
CA GLU A 119 1.31 11.55 -16.94
C GLU A 119 2.65 12.30 -16.72
N PHE A 120 3.77 11.75 -17.18
CA PHE A 120 5.05 12.47 -17.23
C PHE A 120 5.20 13.31 -18.50
N GLU A 121 4.57 12.88 -19.59
CA GLU A 121 4.62 13.58 -20.89
C GLU A 121 3.60 14.72 -20.99
N GLY A 122 2.72 14.87 -20.00
CA GLY A 122 1.70 15.93 -19.98
C GLY A 122 0.62 15.72 -21.02
N ARG A 123 0.39 14.46 -21.43
CA ARG A 123 -0.77 14.10 -22.24
C ARG A 123 -1.99 14.06 -21.32
N ASP A 124 -2.45 15.23 -20.90
CA ASP A 124 -3.76 15.35 -20.29
C ASP A 124 -4.82 15.12 -21.36
N TYR A 125 -5.88 14.45 -20.93
CA TYR A 125 -7.07 14.10 -21.69
C TYR A 125 -7.61 15.33 -22.43
N GLU A 126 -7.28 15.45 -23.72
CA GLU A 126 -7.73 16.55 -24.59
C GLU A 126 -9.27 16.71 -24.60
N ASP A 127 -10.01 15.72 -24.10
CA ASP A 127 -11.49 15.66 -24.06
C ASP A 127 -12.13 15.60 -22.65
N ALA A 128 -11.39 15.79 -21.55
CA ALA A 128 -11.99 15.67 -20.20
C ALA A 128 -12.57 17.00 -19.68
N LEU A 129 -13.87 17.02 -19.37
CA LEU A 129 -14.59 18.07 -18.62
C LEU A 129 -14.11 18.28 -17.15
N VAL A 130 -12.96 17.72 -16.79
CA VAL A 130 -12.46 17.63 -15.42
C VAL A 130 -11.13 18.38 -15.34
N GLU A 131 -11.06 19.38 -14.45
CA GLU A 131 -9.78 19.95 -14.02
C GLU A 131 -8.95 18.82 -13.38
N GLY A 132 -7.92 18.36 -14.08
CA GLY A 132 -7.03 17.30 -13.58
C GLY A 132 -6.31 17.71 -12.30
N ASP A 133 -5.74 16.73 -11.59
CA ASP A 133 -4.84 16.95 -10.47
C ASP A 133 -3.44 16.40 -10.80
N VAL A 134 -2.43 16.77 -10.03
CA VAL A 134 -1.07 16.26 -10.24
C VAL A 134 -1.03 14.74 -10.10
N LYS A 135 -0.20 14.08 -10.92
CA LYS A 135 -0.07 12.60 -11.01
C LYS A 135 0.03 11.82 -9.69
N TYR A 136 0.54 12.45 -8.63
CA TYR A 136 0.67 11.84 -7.30
C TYR A 136 -0.52 12.12 -6.36
N HIS A 137 -1.64 12.66 -6.86
CA HIS A 137 -2.92 12.79 -6.16
C HIS A 137 -4.01 11.90 -6.73
N MET A 138 -3.85 11.42 -7.96
CA MET A 138 -4.87 10.61 -8.63
C MET A 138 -5.07 9.27 -7.92
N GLY A 139 -6.33 8.90 -7.72
CA GLY A 139 -6.73 7.58 -7.24
C GLY A 139 -6.64 6.54 -8.36
N TYR A 140 -6.69 5.27 -7.99
CA TYR A 140 -6.70 4.16 -8.95
C TYR A 140 -7.31 2.93 -8.31
N SER A 141 -8.11 2.18 -9.07
CA SER A 141 -8.66 0.91 -8.63
C SER A 141 -8.34 -0.19 -9.63
N SER A 142 -8.04 -1.38 -9.13
CA SER A 142 -7.79 -2.56 -9.95
C SER A 142 -8.20 -3.83 -9.21
N CYS A 143 -8.45 -4.89 -9.96
CA CYS A 143 -8.62 -6.24 -9.42
C CYS A 143 -7.35 -7.03 -9.69
N VAL A 144 -6.70 -7.51 -8.62
CA VAL A 144 -5.51 -8.35 -8.71
C VAL A 144 -5.86 -9.79 -8.39
N ILE A 145 -5.26 -10.72 -9.13
CA ILE A 145 -5.36 -12.15 -8.84
C ILE A 145 -4.13 -12.53 -8.02
N THR A 146 -4.38 -12.99 -6.79
CA THR A 146 -3.33 -13.48 -5.90
C THR A 146 -2.74 -14.79 -6.40
N ASP A 147 -1.57 -15.17 -5.90
CA ASP A 147 -0.93 -16.45 -6.22
C ASP A 147 -1.81 -17.66 -5.84
N SER A 148 -2.71 -17.47 -4.86
CA SER A 148 -3.72 -18.46 -4.47
C SER A 148 -4.94 -18.53 -5.40
N GLY A 149 -4.97 -17.73 -6.47
CA GLY A 149 -6.07 -17.64 -7.44
C GLY A 149 -7.27 -16.81 -6.96
N LYS A 150 -7.17 -16.14 -5.82
CA LYS A 150 -8.25 -15.28 -5.29
C LYS A 150 -8.15 -13.88 -5.88
N GLY A 151 -9.26 -13.34 -6.35
CA GLY A 151 -9.37 -11.94 -6.73
C GLY A 151 -9.50 -11.03 -5.52
N VAL A 152 -8.74 -9.94 -5.51
CA VAL A 152 -8.79 -8.87 -4.50
C VAL A 152 -8.89 -7.53 -5.22
N THR A 153 -9.88 -6.72 -4.85
CA THR A 153 -10.02 -5.35 -5.33
C THR A 153 -9.10 -4.45 -4.52
N LEU A 154 -8.21 -3.74 -5.19
CA LEU A 154 -7.34 -2.73 -4.61
C LEU A 154 -7.84 -1.35 -5.02
N THR A 155 -7.98 -0.45 -4.05
CA THR A 155 -8.33 0.95 -4.32
C THR A 155 -7.35 1.86 -3.61
N LEU A 156 -6.63 2.67 -4.37
CA LEU A 156 -5.85 3.79 -3.88
C LEU A 156 -6.70 5.05 -3.92
N SER A 157 -6.99 5.62 -2.76
CA SER A 157 -7.83 6.81 -2.68
C SER A 157 -7.13 8.04 -3.26
N PRO A 158 -7.82 8.92 -4.01
CA PRO A 158 -7.29 10.21 -4.38
C PRO A 158 -7.13 11.09 -3.12
N ASN A 159 -6.11 11.95 -3.10
CA ASN A 159 -5.87 12.84 -1.96
C ASN A 159 -5.27 14.17 -2.38
N PRO A 160 -5.64 15.29 -1.74
CA PRO A 160 -4.96 16.55 -1.93
C PRO A 160 -3.53 16.51 -1.34
N SER A 161 -2.75 17.58 -1.55
CA SER A 161 -1.44 17.74 -0.91
C SER A 161 -1.50 17.91 0.62
N HIS A 162 -2.69 18.15 1.19
CA HIS A 162 -2.89 18.22 2.64
C HIS A 162 -2.71 16.82 3.25
N LEU A 163 -1.54 16.58 3.83
CA LEU A 163 -1.14 15.26 4.37
C LEU A 163 -2.12 14.80 5.45
N GLU A 164 -2.26 13.48 5.61
CA GLU A 164 -3.17 12.79 6.55
C GLU A 164 -4.69 13.02 6.33
N SER A 165 -5.10 14.01 5.53
CA SER A 165 -6.53 14.30 5.28
C SER A 165 -7.30 13.15 4.62
N VAL A 166 -6.60 12.24 3.93
CA VAL A 166 -7.19 11.07 3.26
C VAL A 166 -7.51 9.92 4.24
N ASP A 167 -6.92 9.90 5.42
CA ASP A 167 -7.05 8.79 6.37
C ASP A 167 -8.50 8.52 6.81
N PRO A 168 -9.26 9.52 7.32
CA PRO A 168 -10.66 9.31 7.65
C PRO A 168 -11.52 8.98 6.42
N VAL A 169 -11.15 9.50 5.24
CA VAL A 169 -11.84 9.21 3.98
C VAL A 169 -11.70 7.74 3.63
N VAL A 170 -10.48 7.18 3.71
CA VAL A 170 -10.22 5.75 3.46
C VAL A 170 -10.94 4.86 4.45
N GLN A 171 -10.97 5.23 5.73
CA GLN A 171 -11.74 4.49 6.73
C GLN A 171 -13.25 4.55 6.43
N GLY A 172 -13.76 5.70 5.98
CA GLY A 172 -15.15 5.86 5.55
C GLY A 172 -15.50 4.99 4.33
N ILE A 173 -14.63 4.96 3.32
CA ILE A 173 -14.77 4.10 2.14
C ILE A 173 -14.76 2.63 2.55
N ALA A 174 -13.77 2.22 3.37
CA ALA A 174 -13.70 0.84 3.86
C ALA A 174 -14.95 0.47 4.66
N ARG A 175 -15.48 1.39 5.47
CA ARG A 175 -16.73 1.19 6.20
C ARG A 175 -17.90 0.99 5.24
N ALA A 176 -18.06 1.84 4.23
CA ALA A 176 -19.13 1.71 3.24
C ALA A 176 -19.07 0.36 2.53
N ILE A 177 -17.89 -0.08 2.07
CA ILE A 177 -17.71 -1.40 1.42
C ILE A 177 -18.08 -2.54 2.37
N ILE A 178 -17.71 -2.45 3.65
CA ILE A 178 -18.12 -3.45 4.66
C ILE A 178 -19.64 -3.55 4.76
N GLU A 179 -20.35 -2.41 4.77
CA GLU A 179 -21.81 -2.38 4.91
C GLU A 179 -22.53 -2.83 3.63
N GLU A 180 -22.14 -2.27 2.49
CA GLU A 180 -22.85 -2.42 1.22
C GLU A 180 -22.48 -3.73 0.50
N ASP A 181 -21.20 -4.09 0.46
CA ASP A 181 -20.71 -5.19 -0.38
C ASP A 181 -20.51 -6.49 0.40
N HIS A 182 -20.28 -6.41 1.72
CA HIS A 182 -19.95 -7.57 2.56
C HIS A 182 -20.90 -7.82 3.73
N ALA A 183 -22.09 -7.22 3.72
CA ALA A 183 -23.14 -7.44 4.72
C ALA A 183 -22.63 -7.35 6.17
N PHE A 184 -21.82 -6.33 6.44
CA PHE A 184 -21.16 -6.06 7.72
C PHE A 184 -20.04 -7.04 8.13
N ASP A 185 -19.55 -7.93 7.24
CA ASP A 185 -18.37 -8.75 7.51
C ASP A 185 -17.08 -7.93 7.38
N SER A 186 -16.64 -7.36 8.50
CA SER A 186 -15.43 -6.54 8.59
C SER A 186 -14.13 -7.31 8.28
N LYS A 187 -14.16 -8.64 8.16
CA LYS A 187 -12.96 -9.42 7.80
C LYS A 187 -12.67 -9.38 6.30
N LYS A 188 -13.61 -8.92 5.48
CA LYS A 188 -13.46 -8.87 4.01
C LYS A 188 -12.71 -7.64 3.52
N VAL A 189 -12.60 -6.60 4.33
CA VAL A 189 -12.04 -5.30 3.91
C VAL A 189 -10.89 -4.91 4.82
N VAL A 190 -9.76 -4.52 4.22
CA VAL A 190 -8.57 -4.05 4.94
C VAL A 190 -8.24 -2.61 4.53
N PRO A 191 -8.47 -1.62 5.40
CA PRO A 191 -7.90 -0.29 5.21
C PRO A 191 -6.40 -0.29 5.52
N VAL A 192 -5.59 0.26 4.62
CA VAL A 192 -4.14 0.43 4.78
C VAL A 192 -3.82 1.92 4.68
N LEU A 193 -3.28 2.49 5.76
CA LEU A 193 -2.89 3.90 5.82
C LEU A 193 -1.36 4.01 5.88
N ILE A 194 -0.78 4.79 4.97
CA ILE A 194 0.67 4.96 4.81
C ILE A 194 1.02 6.43 5.01
N HIS A 195 1.73 6.70 6.11
CA HIS A 195 2.00 8.05 6.56
C HIS A 195 3.47 8.45 6.39
N GLY A 196 3.70 9.76 6.33
CA GLY A 196 5.04 10.32 6.51
C GLY A 196 5.32 10.53 7.99
N ASP A 197 6.56 10.28 8.42
CA ASP A 197 7.01 10.40 9.82
C ASP A 197 6.74 11.79 10.43
N ALA A 198 7.00 12.86 9.68
CA ALA A 198 6.74 14.22 10.14
C ALA A 198 5.24 14.56 10.19
N ALA A 199 4.47 14.04 9.25
CA ALA A 199 3.06 14.39 9.08
C ALA A 199 2.18 13.66 10.11
N ILE A 200 2.42 12.37 10.34
CA ILE A 200 1.69 11.59 11.36
C ILE A 200 1.88 12.13 12.78
N ALA A 201 3.02 12.77 13.05
CA ALA A 201 3.30 13.39 14.35
C ALA A 201 2.72 14.81 14.49
N GLY A 202 2.39 15.47 13.37
CA GLY A 202 2.08 16.90 13.33
C GLY A 202 0.67 17.26 12.87
N GLN A 203 -0.06 16.34 12.23
CA GLN A 203 -1.45 16.53 11.84
C GLN A 203 -2.37 15.93 12.90
N GLY A 204 -3.41 16.66 13.28
CA GLY A 204 -4.34 16.31 14.37
C GLY A 204 -5.65 15.72 13.89
#